data_AF-W4RYM8-F1
#
_entry.id   AF-W4RYM8-F1
#
_cell.length_a   1.000
_cell.length_b   1.000
_cell.length_c   1.000
_cell.angle_alpha   90.00
_cell.angle_beta   90.00
_cell.angle_gamma   90.00
#
_symmetry.space_group_name_H-M   'P 1'
#
loop_
_entity.id
_entity.type
_entity.pdbx_description
1 polymer ?
#
loop_
_entity_poly.entity_id
_entity_poly.type
_entity_poly.pdbx_seq_one_letter_code
_entity_poly.pdbx_strand_id
1 'polypeptide(L)'
;MELSSTAARALPVVDARIYPRGGLDVLSKAEVARLRDASSGGMHELLRRCALAVLTSGSASDDPRAARDLYPDFDIQVNQQDRGIRIDLSNAPAMAFVDGEIIRGVAELLFAVVRDLAYMAIELEAQRGDLDTSEGITNAVFGQLRNARILQPSDPNLVVCWGGHSISRDEYLYTKQVGYELGLRGLDICTG
;
A
#
# COMPACT_ATOMS: atom_id res chain seq x y z
N MET A 1 25.54 31.97 27.31
CA MET A 1 25.69 32.04 25.84
C MET A 1 25.30 30.68 25.32
N GLU A 2 24.03 30.57 24.92
CA GLU A 2 23.39 29.34 24.48
C GLU A 2 24.03 28.84 23.18
N LEU A 3 24.39 27.57 23.15
CA LEU A 3 24.58 26.83 21.91
C LEU A 3 23.34 25.97 21.74
N SER A 4 22.37 26.52 21.02
CA SER A 4 21.21 25.79 20.51
C SER A 4 21.72 24.66 19.62
N SER A 5 21.56 23.43 20.08
CA SER A 5 21.72 22.22 19.27
C SER A 5 20.53 22.16 18.30
N THR A 6 20.70 22.71 17.10
CA THR A 6 19.82 22.42 15.97
C THR A 6 19.90 20.94 15.64
N ALA A 7 18.97 20.16 16.19
CA ALA A 7 18.71 18.80 15.75
C ALA A 7 18.54 18.77 14.23
N ALA A 8 19.19 17.79 13.59
CA ALA A 8 19.20 17.58 12.15
C ALA A 8 17.77 17.67 11.58
N ARG A 9 17.61 18.43 10.49
CA ARG A 9 16.32 18.67 9.80
C ARG A 9 15.51 17.36 9.70
N ALA A 10 14.44 17.24 10.47
CA ALA A 10 13.37 16.30 10.17
C ALA A 10 12.84 16.65 8.77
N LEU A 11 12.71 15.65 7.90
CA LEU A 11 12.05 15.86 6.60
C LEU A 11 10.65 16.42 6.83
N PRO A 12 10.09 17.21 5.90
CA PRO A 12 8.77 17.79 6.08
C PRO A 12 7.71 16.69 6.26
N VAL A 13 6.84 16.88 7.25
CA VAL A 13 5.75 15.94 7.58
C VAL A 13 4.39 16.63 7.61
N VAL A 14 3.34 15.86 7.43
CA VAL A 14 1.94 16.32 7.43
C VAL A 14 1.06 15.32 8.20
N ASP A 15 0.17 15.84 9.05
CA ASP A 15 -0.91 15.06 9.66
C ASP A 15 -2.14 15.12 8.75
N ALA A 16 -2.82 13.99 8.58
CA ALA A 16 -3.93 13.91 7.65
C ALA A 16 -5.02 12.95 8.10
N ARG A 17 -6.26 13.23 7.68
CA ARG A 17 -7.39 12.32 7.81
C ARG A 17 -7.90 11.97 6.42
N ILE A 18 -7.87 10.68 6.11
CA ILE A 18 -8.21 10.17 4.79
C ILE A 18 -9.48 9.35 4.92
N TYR A 19 -10.43 9.64 4.05
CA TYR A 19 -11.69 8.93 3.94
C TYR A 19 -11.69 8.13 2.64
N PRO A 20 -12.24 6.91 2.65
CA PRO A 20 -12.31 6.08 1.46
C PRO A 20 -13.21 6.75 0.42
N ARG A 21 -12.90 6.47 -0.84
CA ARG A 21 -13.71 6.88 -1.99
C ARG A 21 -14.00 5.62 -2.81
N GLY A 22 -15.27 5.29 -3.02
CA GLY A 22 -15.69 4.14 -3.83
C GLY A 22 -15.83 2.83 -3.03
N GLY A 23 -15.97 1.69 -3.69
CA GLY A 23 -16.41 0.43 -3.05
C GLY A 23 -15.50 -0.20 -1.98
N LEU A 24 -14.39 0.45 -1.59
CA LEU A 24 -13.53 0.06 -0.45
C LEU A 24 -14.17 0.41 0.91
N ASP A 25 -15.37 1.00 0.88
CA ASP A 25 -16.06 1.63 2.00
C ASP A 25 -16.56 0.69 3.12
N VAL A 26 -16.48 -0.63 2.98
CA VAL A 26 -17.14 -1.53 3.95
C VAL A 26 -16.18 -2.60 4.47
N LEU A 27 -15.42 -2.24 5.49
CA LEU A 27 -14.92 -3.23 6.45
C LEU A 27 -15.94 -3.39 7.59
N SER A 28 -16.23 -4.62 7.93
CA SER A 28 -17.04 -4.99 9.09
C SER A 28 -16.36 -4.57 10.40
N LYS A 29 -17.17 -4.47 11.47
CA LYS A 29 -16.66 -4.26 12.84
C LYS A 29 -15.62 -5.30 13.24
N ALA A 30 -15.78 -6.55 12.77
CA ALA A 30 -14.85 -7.63 13.06
C ALA A 30 -13.50 -7.43 12.34
N GLU A 31 -13.50 -7.02 11.07
CA GLU A 31 -12.27 -6.73 10.31
C GLU A 31 -11.46 -5.58 10.91
N VAL A 32 -12.14 -4.48 11.26
CA VAL A 32 -11.47 -3.33 11.90
C VAL A 32 -10.97 -3.69 13.30
N ALA A 33 -11.76 -4.44 14.07
CA ALA A 33 -11.35 -4.91 15.38
C ALA A 33 -10.12 -5.82 15.29
N ARG A 34 -10.06 -6.74 14.32
CA ARG A 34 -8.88 -7.59 14.13
C ARG A 34 -7.64 -6.80 13.73
N LEU A 35 -7.76 -5.83 12.81
CA LEU A 35 -6.65 -4.95 12.48
C LEU A 35 -6.11 -4.21 13.73
N ARG A 36 -7.02 -3.72 14.58
CA ARG A 36 -6.68 -3.00 15.81
C ARG A 36 -6.15 -3.93 16.91
N ASP A 37 -6.73 -5.11 17.10
CA ASP A 37 -6.32 -6.05 18.16
C ASP A 37 -4.98 -6.71 17.79
N ALA A 38 -4.74 -6.93 16.50
CA ALA A 38 -3.45 -7.40 15.97
C ALA A 38 -2.34 -6.33 16.07
N SER A 39 -2.63 -5.11 16.53
CA SER A 39 -1.61 -4.12 16.90
C SER A 39 -0.70 -4.62 18.02
N SER A 40 -1.20 -5.50 18.90
CA SER A 40 -0.38 -6.17 19.91
C SER A 40 0.45 -7.35 19.36
N GLY A 41 0.09 -7.86 18.17
CA GLY A 41 0.72 -9.01 17.50
C GLY A 41 1.64 -8.64 16.32
N GLY A 42 2.02 -7.37 16.15
CA GLY A 42 2.92 -6.91 15.08
C GLY A 42 2.24 -6.49 13.78
N MET A 43 0.92 -6.63 13.66
CA MET A 43 0.17 -6.20 12.45
C MET A 43 0.19 -4.69 12.28
N HIS A 44 0.15 -3.93 13.37
CA HIS A 44 0.25 -2.48 13.30
C HIS A 44 1.60 -2.03 12.75
N GLU A 45 2.71 -2.65 13.17
CA GLU A 45 4.03 -2.35 12.61
C GLU A 45 4.13 -2.77 11.13
N LEU A 46 3.50 -3.89 10.73
CA LEU A 46 3.41 -4.25 9.32
C LEU A 46 2.61 -3.23 8.49
N LEU A 47 1.44 -2.80 9.00
CA LEU A 47 0.63 -1.75 8.40
C LEU A 47 1.43 -0.44 8.28
N ARG A 48 2.11 -0.03 9.34
CA ARG A 48 2.96 1.15 9.38
C ARG A 48 4.07 1.08 8.33
N ARG A 49 4.77 -0.06 8.23
CA ARG A 49 5.83 -0.25 7.22
C ARG A 49 5.30 -0.21 5.80
N CYS A 50 4.18 -0.89 5.50
CA CYS A 50 3.56 -0.89 4.18
C CYS A 50 3.04 0.50 3.80
N ALA A 51 2.37 1.19 4.73
CA ALA A 51 1.88 2.55 4.52
C ALA A 51 3.02 3.54 4.27
N LEU A 52 4.12 3.42 5.03
CA LEU A 52 5.29 4.29 4.84
C LEU A 52 5.91 4.09 3.46
N ALA A 53 6.03 2.85 2.98
CA ALA A 53 6.53 2.57 1.64
C ALA A 53 5.64 3.19 0.54
N VAL A 54 4.32 3.14 0.72
CA VAL A 54 3.36 3.81 -0.19
C VAL A 54 3.54 5.34 -0.15
N LEU A 55 3.66 5.93 1.04
CA LEU A 55 3.82 7.38 1.21
C LEU A 55 5.16 7.92 0.69
N THR A 56 6.21 7.09 0.63
CA THR A 56 7.52 7.45 0.07
C THR A 56 7.70 7.00 -1.38
N SER A 57 6.64 6.58 -2.06
CA SER A 57 6.68 6.23 -3.47
C SER A 57 7.16 7.42 -4.30
N GLY A 58 8.15 7.21 -5.17
CA GLY A 58 8.83 8.26 -5.92
C GLY A 58 10.06 8.87 -5.23
N SER A 59 10.44 8.36 -4.05
CA SER A 59 11.76 8.70 -3.48
C SER A 59 12.88 8.05 -4.31
N ALA A 60 14.03 8.72 -4.39
CA ALA A 60 15.20 8.20 -5.13
C ALA A 60 16.03 7.17 -4.33
N SER A 61 15.52 6.72 -3.18
CA SER A 61 16.23 5.78 -2.31
C SER A 61 15.86 4.34 -2.66
N ASP A 62 16.87 3.54 -3.00
CA ASP A 62 16.72 2.10 -3.22
C ASP A 62 16.86 1.27 -1.93
N ASP A 63 17.19 1.88 -0.77
CA ASP A 63 17.22 1.15 0.52
C ASP A 63 15.81 1.09 1.14
N PRO A 64 15.21 -0.11 1.27
CA PRO A 64 13.88 -0.29 1.86
C PRO A 64 13.81 0.11 3.36
N ARG A 65 14.95 0.30 4.03
CA ARG A 65 15.02 0.71 5.44
C ARG A 65 15.14 2.22 5.61
N ALA A 66 15.64 2.93 4.59
CA ALA A 66 15.91 4.37 4.70
C ALA A 66 14.65 5.17 5.06
N ALA A 67 13.48 4.80 4.51
CA ALA A 67 12.23 5.47 4.83
C ALA A 67 11.90 5.40 6.34
N ARG A 68 12.15 4.26 7.00
CA ARG A 68 11.88 4.10 8.44
C ARG A 68 12.79 4.98 9.29
N ASP A 69 14.06 5.05 8.93
CA ASP A 69 15.05 5.84 9.68
C ASP A 69 14.84 7.35 9.47
N LEU A 70 14.29 7.74 8.32
CA LEU A 70 13.91 9.12 7.98
C LEU A 70 12.62 9.58 8.64
N TYR A 71 11.69 8.67 8.91
CA TYR A 71 10.38 8.96 9.51
C TYR A 71 10.12 8.05 10.74
N PRO A 72 10.95 8.17 11.80
CA PRO A 72 10.81 7.33 12.99
C PRO A 72 9.46 7.56 13.71
N ASP A 73 8.95 8.79 13.66
CA ASP A 73 7.72 9.20 14.35
C ASP A 73 6.45 9.08 13.50
N PHE A 74 6.56 8.56 12.27
CA PHE A 74 5.38 8.28 11.43
C PHE A 74 4.49 7.24 12.11
N ASP A 75 3.18 7.47 12.13
CA ASP A 75 2.21 6.49 12.56
C ASP A 75 0.89 6.56 11.76
N ILE A 76 0.18 5.43 11.71
CA ILE A 76 -1.08 5.23 10.98
C ILE A 76 -2.10 4.51 11.86
N GLN A 77 -3.32 5.07 11.90
CA GLN A 77 -4.43 4.47 12.64
C GLN A 77 -5.65 4.28 11.75
N VAL A 78 -6.27 3.10 11.84
CA VAL A 78 -7.51 2.78 11.13
C VAL A 78 -8.67 2.86 12.11
N ASN A 79 -9.56 3.82 11.90
CA ASN A 79 -10.68 4.11 12.78
C ASN A 79 -12.00 3.79 12.07
N GLN A 80 -12.90 3.10 12.77
CA GLN A 80 -14.24 2.84 12.26
C GLN A 80 -15.11 4.10 12.37
N GLN A 81 -15.96 4.31 11.36
CA GLN A 81 -16.97 5.37 11.29
C GLN A 81 -18.31 4.77 10.86
N ASP A 82 -19.41 5.50 11.03
CA ASP A 82 -20.75 5.02 10.68
C ASP A 82 -20.91 4.60 9.22
N ARG A 83 -20.08 5.14 8.32
CA ARG A 83 -20.10 4.87 6.87
C ARG A 83 -18.84 4.19 6.35
N GLY A 84 -18.09 3.50 7.21
CA GLY A 84 -16.92 2.73 6.80
C GLY A 84 -15.71 2.92 7.70
N ILE A 85 -14.55 3.14 7.08
CA ILE A 85 -13.29 3.38 7.79
C ILE A 85 -12.76 4.78 7.52
N ARG A 86 -11.87 5.24 8.39
CA ARG A 86 -11.07 6.45 8.25
C ARG A 86 -9.62 6.07 8.56
N ILE A 87 -8.68 6.55 7.76
CA ILE A 87 -7.25 6.44 8.06
C ILE A 87 -6.79 7.77 8.62
N ASP A 88 -6.21 7.75 9.82
CA ASP A 88 -5.53 8.90 10.40
C ASP A 88 -4.02 8.68 10.27
N LEU A 89 -3.34 9.66 9.70
CA LEU A 89 -1.89 9.70 9.55
C LEU A 89 -1.32 10.75 10.49
N SER A 90 -0.23 10.40 11.17
CA SER A 90 0.57 11.34 11.95
C SER A 90 2.02 11.32 11.47
N ASN A 91 2.63 12.49 11.36
CA ASN A 91 3.99 12.68 10.84
C ASN A 91 4.22 11.99 9.48
N ALA A 92 3.24 12.01 8.58
CA ALA A 92 3.39 11.36 7.27
C ALA A 92 4.35 12.15 6.35
N PRO A 93 5.12 11.48 5.48
CA PRO A 93 5.99 12.14 4.51
C PRO A 93 5.24 13.18 3.66
N ALA A 94 5.66 14.45 3.71
CA ALA A 94 4.99 15.53 2.98
C ALA A 94 5.01 15.34 1.46
N MET A 95 5.93 14.53 0.93
CA MET A 95 6.02 14.21 -0.50
C MET A 95 4.77 13.49 -1.06
N ALA A 96 3.96 12.89 -0.19
CA ALA A 96 2.68 12.28 -0.55
C ALA A 96 1.55 13.30 -0.76
N PHE A 97 1.81 14.60 -0.54
CA PHE A 97 0.82 15.67 -0.52
C PHE A 97 1.15 16.75 -1.56
N VAL A 98 0.10 17.37 -2.09
CA VAL A 98 0.16 18.58 -2.94
C VAL A 98 -0.78 19.60 -2.32
N ASP A 99 -0.24 20.77 -1.95
CA ASP A 99 -1.00 21.84 -1.28
C ASP A 99 -1.76 21.37 -0.02
N GLY A 100 -1.18 20.42 0.72
CA GLY A 100 -1.77 19.83 1.92
C GLY A 100 -2.80 18.73 1.68
N GLU A 101 -3.16 18.47 0.42
CA GLU A 101 -4.07 17.39 0.03
C GLU A 101 -3.28 16.16 -0.40
N ILE A 102 -3.64 14.98 0.10
CA ILE A 102 -2.96 13.74 -0.26
C ILE A 102 -3.19 13.42 -1.75
N ILE A 103 -2.13 12.96 -2.44
CA ILE A 103 -2.24 12.48 -3.81
C ILE A 103 -3.26 11.34 -3.88
N ARG A 104 -4.23 11.44 -4.79
CA ARG A 104 -5.36 10.50 -4.87
C ARG A 104 -4.93 9.03 -4.99
N GLY A 105 -3.99 8.73 -5.88
CA GLY A 105 -3.48 7.37 -6.06
C GLY A 105 -2.77 6.83 -4.81
N VAL A 106 -2.09 7.69 -4.06
CA VAL A 106 -1.47 7.31 -2.77
C VAL A 106 -2.54 6.96 -1.75
N ALA A 107 -3.61 7.76 -1.63
CA ALA A 107 -4.74 7.44 -0.76
C ALA A 107 -5.41 6.11 -1.14
N GLU A 108 -5.64 5.86 -2.43
CA GLU A 108 -6.19 4.59 -2.93
C GLU A 108 -5.31 3.39 -2.56
N LEU A 109 -3.99 3.51 -2.71
CA LEU A 109 -3.02 2.48 -2.32
C LEU A 109 -2.99 2.25 -0.80
N LEU A 110 -3.14 3.29 0.02
CA LEU A 110 -3.23 3.14 1.48
C LEU A 110 -4.46 2.29 1.88
N PHE A 111 -5.61 2.51 1.23
CA PHE A 111 -6.78 1.67 1.48
C PHE A 111 -6.59 0.24 0.96
N ALA A 112 -5.88 0.05 -0.15
CA ALA A 112 -5.53 -1.29 -0.64
C ALA A 112 -4.65 -2.05 0.38
N VAL A 113 -3.66 -1.37 0.99
CA VAL A 113 -2.84 -1.95 2.08
C VAL A 113 -3.71 -2.39 3.25
N VAL A 114 -4.62 -1.52 3.71
CA VAL A 114 -5.53 -1.84 4.83
C VAL A 114 -6.43 -3.03 4.49
N ARG A 115 -7.03 -3.04 3.30
CA ARG A 115 -7.89 -4.15 2.81
C ARG A 115 -7.13 -5.47 2.81
N ASP A 116 -5.94 -5.49 2.23
CA ASP A 116 -5.18 -6.73 2.01
C ASP A 116 -4.65 -7.30 3.33
N LEU A 117 -4.19 -6.42 4.24
CA LEU A 117 -3.79 -6.84 5.59
C LEU A 117 -4.98 -7.33 6.43
N ALA A 118 -6.13 -6.67 6.36
CA ALA A 118 -7.33 -7.09 7.09
C ALA A 118 -7.79 -8.49 6.67
N TYR A 119 -7.85 -8.72 5.36
CA TYR A 119 -8.26 -10.00 4.80
C TYR A 119 -7.28 -11.10 5.19
N MET A 120 -5.98 -10.89 4.99
CA MET A 120 -4.97 -11.88 5.34
C MET A 120 -4.93 -12.17 6.84
N ALA A 121 -5.15 -11.18 7.71
CA ALA A 121 -5.22 -11.40 9.15
C ALA A 121 -6.39 -12.32 9.58
N ILE A 122 -7.49 -12.33 8.82
CA ILE A 122 -8.64 -13.21 9.08
C ILE A 122 -8.42 -14.58 8.45
N GLU A 123 -8.07 -14.61 7.17
CA GLU A 123 -8.01 -15.85 6.39
C GLU A 123 -6.80 -16.70 6.77
N LEU A 124 -5.63 -16.11 7.11
CA LEU A 124 -4.48 -16.89 7.56
C LEU A 124 -4.77 -17.69 8.83
N GLU A 125 -5.61 -17.18 9.73
CA GLU A 125 -5.98 -17.93 10.92
C GLU A 125 -6.96 -19.07 10.59
N ALA A 126 -7.89 -18.83 9.66
CA ALA A 126 -8.90 -19.81 9.27
C ALA A 126 -8.34 -20.94 8.38
N GLN A 127 -7.38 -20.63 7.50
CA GLN A 127 -6.84 -21.54 6.47
C GLN A 127 -5.44 -22.07 6.81
N ARG A 128 -4.99 -21.92 8.06
CA ARG A 128 -3.61 -22.20 8.50
C ARG A 128 -3.12 -23.62 8.18
N GLY A 129 -4.01 -24.61 8.15
CA GLY A 129 -3.69 -26.00 7.79
C GLY A 129 -3.72 -26.30 6.28
N ASP A 130 -4.36 -25.45 5.48
CA ASP A 130 -4.52 -25.68 4.03
C ASP A 130 -3.30 -25.18 3.22
N LEU A 131 -2.53 -24.24 3.78
CA LEU A 131 -1.35 -23.65 3.15
C LEU A 131 -0.15 -24.61 3.02
N ASP A 132 -0.21 -25.80 3.61
CA ASP A 132 0.78 -26.86 3.42
C ASP A 132 0.56 -27.65 2.12
N THR A 133 -0.51 -27.34 1.37
CA THR A 133 -0.88 -28.03 0.13
C THR A 133 -0.87 -27.08 -1.07
N SER A 134 -0.53 -27.61 -2.25
CA SER A 134 -0.59 -26.84 -3.51
C SER A 134 -1.99 -26.29 -3.81
N GLU A 135 -3.02 -27.09 -3.52
CA GLU A 135 -4.43 -26.70 -3.70
C GLU A 135 -4.81 -25.55 -2.75
N GLY A 136 -4.47 -25.66 -1.47
CA GLY A 136 -4.75 -24.61 -0.49
C GLY A 136 -4.01 -23.31 -0.79
N ILE A 137 -2.74 -23.37 -1.22
CA ILE A 137 -1.99 -22.17 -1.67
C ILE A 137 -2.69 -21.51 -2.87
N THR A 138 -3.12 -22.31 -3.86
CA THR A 138 -3.81 -21.80 -5.05
C THR A 138 -5.12 -21.10 -4.67
N ASN A 139 -5.91 -21.72 -3.78
CA ASN A 139 -7.17 -21.16 -3.28
C ASN A 139 -6.95 -19.88 -2.47
N ALA A 140 -5.89 -19.82 -1.66
CA ALA A 140 -5.53 -18.62 -0.90
C ALA A 140 -5.17 -17.45 -1.82
N VAL A 141 -4.33 -17.68 -2.84
CA VAL A 141 -3.99 -16.66 -3.84
C VAL A 141 -5.25 -16.18 -4.57
N PHE A 142 -6.09 -17.10 -5.05
CA PHE A 142 -7.35 -16.75 -5.72
C PHE A 142 -8.27 -15.92 -4.81
N GLY A 143 -8.41 -16.32 -3.54
CA GLY A 143 -9.19 -15.61 -2.53
C GLY A 143 -8.71 -14.17 -2.33
N GLN A 144 -7.39 -13.97 -2.21
CA GLN A 144 -6.79 -12.64 -2.08
C GLN A 144 -7.09 -11.75 -3.30
N LEU A 145 -6.87 -12.25 -4.53
CA LEU A 145 -7.12 -11.48 -5.75
C LEU A 145 -8.62 -11.18 -5.93
N ARG A 146 -9.50 -12.11 -5.53
CA ARG A 146 -10.95 -11.89 -5.52
C ARG A 146 -11.35 -10.81 -4.51
N ASN A 147 -10.80 -10.85 -3.30
CA ASN A 147 -11.03 -9.83 -2.28
C ASN A 147 -10.55 -8.44 -2.74
N ALA A 148 -9.43 -8.40 -3.47
CA ALA A 148 -8.93 -7.19 -4.10
C ALA A 148 -9.78 -6.67 -5.27
N ARG A 149 -10.78 -7.45 -5.71
CA ARG A 149 -11.71 -7.15 -6.84
C ARG A 149 -11.02 -6.96 -8.18
N ILE A 150 -9.86 -7.59 -8.36
CA ILE A 150 -9.09 -7.49 -9.62
C ILE A 150 -9.41 -8.61 -10.61
N LEU A 151 -10.09 -9.67 -10.17
CA LEU A 151 -10.57 -10.74 -11.05
C LEU A 151 -11.88 -10.31 -11.72
N GLN A 152 -11.79 -9.85 -12.96
CA GLN A 152 -12.94 -9.44 -13.77
C GLN A 152 -13.24 -10.50 -14.84
N PRO A 153 -14.51 -10.89 -15.07
CA PRO A 153 -14.88 -11.82 -16.13
C PRO A 153 -14.91 -11.08 -17.49
N SER A 154 -13.74 -10.89 -18.09
CA SER A 154 -13.57 -10.21 -19.39
C SER A 154 -12.71 -11.04 -20.35
N ASP A 155 -12.67 -10.62 -21.61
CA ASP A 155 -11.73 -11.18 -22.58
C ASP A 155 -10.28 -10.95 -22.12
N PRO A 156 -9.34 -11.89 -22.39
CA PRO A 156 -7.96 -11.75 -21.95
C PRO A 156 -7.26 -10.55 -22.59
N ASN A 157 -6.86 -9.58 -21.78
CA ASN A 157 -6.14 -8.39 -22.25
C ASN A 157 -4.95 -7.98 -21.34
N LEU A 158 -4.69 -8.73 -20.25
CA LEU A 158 -3.65 -8.39 -19.27
C LEU A 158 -2.27 -8.96 -19.66
N VAL A 159 -1.26 -8.11 -19.72
CA VAL A 159 0.14 -8.47 -19.96
C VAL A 159 0.96 -8.28 -18.70
N VAL A 160 1.63 -9.33 -18.25
CA VAL A 160 2.57 -9.26 -17.12
C VAL A 160 3.94 -8.82 -17.64
N CYS A 161 4.45 -7.70 -17.12
CA CYS A 161 5.74 -7.13 -17.51
C CYS A 161 6.73 -7.19 -16.34
N TRP A 162 7.86 -7.86 -16.56
CA TRP A 162 8.97 -7.93 -15.62
C TRP A 162 10.16 -7.11 -16.12
N GLY A 163 10.93 -6.56 -15.20
CA GLY A 163 12.11 -5.74 -15.50
C GLY A 163 12.95 -5.48 -14.25
N GLY A 164 14.10 -4.84 -14.44
CA GLY A 164 14.96 -4.42 -13.33
C GLY A 164 14.43 -3.15 -12.65
N HIS A 165 14.61 -3.07 -11.33
CA HIS A 165 14.38 -1.84 -10.55
C HIS A 165 15.36 -0.70 -10.89
N SER A 166 16.57 -1.04 -11.32
CA SER A 166 17.63 -0.10 -11.72
C SER A 166 18.07 -0.40 -13.15
N ILE A 167 17.73 0.49 -14.07
CA ILE A 167 17.94 0.33 -15.51
C ILE A 167 18.51 1.60 -16.12
N SER A 168 19.17 1.46 -17.27
CA SER A 168 19.69 2.59 -18.03
C SER A 168 18.57 3.47 -18.59
N ARG A 169 18.90 4.70 -18.99
CA ARG A 169 17.93 5.60 -19.65
C ARG A 169 17.38 4.99 -20.94
N ASP A 170 18.22 4.29 -21.70
CA ASP A 170 17.84 3.68 -22.97
C ASP A 170 16.84 2.55 -22.75
N GLU A 171 17.07 1.67 -21.78
CA GLU A 171 16.12 0.64 -21.37
C GLU A 171 14.81 1.25 -20.88
N TYR A 172 14.86 2.29 -20.04
CA TYR A 172 13.66 2.97 -19.55
C TYR A 172 12.82 3.58 -20.68
N LEU A 173 13.45 4.18 -21.69
CA LEU A 173 12.73 4.72 -22.85
C LEU A 173 12.13 3.59 -23.69
N TYR A 174 12.85 2.48 -23.85
CA TYR A 174 12.36 1.31 -24.55
C TYR A 174 11.14 0.68 -23.86
N THR A 175 11.17 0.53 -22.52
CA THR A 175 10.00 -0.01 -21.79
C THR A 175 8.77 0.89 -21.94
N LYS A 176 8.96 2.22 -21.96
CA LYS A 176 7.87 3.17 -22.26
C LYS A 176 7.33 3.02 -23.67
N GLN A 177 8.18 2.78 -24.67
CA GLN A 177 7.73 2.55 -26.04
C GLN A 177 6.94 1.25 -26.15
N VAL A 178 7.40 0.17 -25.50
CA VAL A 178 6.65 -1.10 -25.43
C VAL A 178 5.29 -0.88 -24.76
N GLY A 179 5.25 -0.20 -23.61
CA GLY A 179 4.00 0.11 -22.92
C GLY A 179 3.03 0.95 -23.77
N TYR A 180 3.55 1.90 -24.54
CA TYR A 180 2.76 2.68 -25.49
C TYR A 180 2.13 1.79 -26.58
N GLU A 181 2.91 0.89 -27.17
CA GLU A 181 2.43 -0.05 -28.19
C GLU A 181 1.40 -1.05 -27.65
N LEU A 182 1.54 -1.50 -26.40
CA LEU A 182 0.53 -2.31 -25.72
C LEU A 182 -0.76 -1.53 -25.53
N GLY A 183 -0.67 -0.28 -25.04
CA GLY A 183 -1.82 0.61 -24.82
C GLY A 183 -2.59 0.94 -26.11
N LEU A 184 -1.89 1.12 -27.25
CA LEU A 184 -2.54 1.30 -28.57
C LEU A 184 -3.40 0.11 -28.99
N ARG A 185 -3.20 -1.07 -28.39
CA ARG A 185 -3.95 -2.30 -28.66
C ARG A 185 -4.99 -2.62 -27.57
N GLY A 186 -5.18 -1.72 -26.60
CA GLY A 186 -6.12 -1.92 -25.50
C GLY A 186 -5.69 -3.02 -24.51
N LEU A 187 -4.38 -3.30 -24.43
CA LEU A 187 -3.83 -4.26 -23.48
C LEU A 187 -3.51 -3.58 -22.14
N ASP A 188 -3.89 -4.23 -21.05
CA ASP A 188 -3.59 -3.80 -19.68
C ASP A 188 -2.22 -4.32 -19.23
N ILE A 189 -1.65 -3.68 -18.21
CA ILE A 189 -0.30 -3.99 -17.69
C ILE A 189 -0.38 -4.41 -16.22
N CYS A 190 0.26 -5.53 -15.89
CA CYS A 190 0.58 -5.94 -14.53
C CYS A 190 2.09 -5.92 -14.32
N THR A 191 2.56 -5.33 -13.23
CA THR A 191 3.99 -5.27 -12.88
C THR A 191 4.18 -5.41 -11.37
N GLY A 192 5.44 -5.50 -10.95
CA GLY A 192 5.85 -5.69 -9.55
C GLY A 192 5.87 -4.42 -8.73
#